data_AF-A0A5P3X8Y3-F1
#
_entry.id   AF-A0A5P3X8Y3-F1
#
_cell.length_a   1.000
_cell.length_b   1.000
_cell.length_c   1.000
_cell.angle_alpha   90.00
_cell.angle_beta   90.00
_cell.angle_gamma   90.00
#
_symmetry.space_group_name_H-M   'P 1'
#
loop_
_entity.id
_entity.type
_entity.pdbx_description
1 polymer ?
#
loop_
_entity_poly.entity_id
_entity_poly.type
_entity_poly.pdbx_seq_one_letter_code
_entity_poly.pdbx_strand_id
1 'polypeptide(L)'
;MYLKKLSILLSISILIFWGSINTVSTLNTPQYDPYVKSIAKDLDFLDSNMYVLIKSIYSENFDINQAKIQISFINSLIYDLSKKGSDLPQEQNDVAAALQAILGFYKLSIIEADRYLYSKNSDDLINAINAFSMGYTASINLRNIVFRAGK
;
A
#
# COMPACT_ATOMS: atom_id res chain seq x y z
N MET A 1 -65.06 8.19 -8.02
CA MET A 1 -64.03 9.26 -8.12
C MET A 1 -62.90 9.09 -7.10
N TYR A 2 -63.20 8.69 -5.86
CA TYR A 2 -62.21 8.40 -4.82
C TYR A 2 -61.23 7.26 -5.16
N LEU A 3 -61.71 6.18 -5.78
CA LEU A 3 -60.85 5.03 -6.18
C LEU A 3 -59.77 5.41 -7.21
N LYS A 4 -60.08 6.34 -8.13
CA LYS A 4 -59.10 6.86 -9.10
C LYS A 4 -58.01 7.69 -8.39
N LYS A 5 -58.41 8.51 -7.40
CA LYS A 5 -57.47 9.31 -6.59
C LYS A 5 -56.57 8.41 -5.71
N LEU A 6 -57.13 7.34 -5.16
CA LEU A 6 -56.39 6.36 -4.36
C LEU A 6 -55.35 5.60 -5.20
N SER A 7 -55.72 5.19 -6.42
CA SER A 7 -54.82 4.51 -7.35
C SER A 7 -53.61 5.37 -7.75
N ILE A 8 -53.83 6.66 -7.96
CA ILE A 8 -52.75 7.61 -8.29
C ILE A 8 -51.79 7.78 -7.10
N LEU A 9 -52.33 7.96 -5.89
CA LEU A 9 -51.52 8.06 -4.66
C LEU A 9 -50.67 6.80 -4.44
N LEU A 10 -51.26 5.63 -4.65
CA LEU A 10 -50.59 4.35 -4.45
C LEU A 10 -49.47 4.11 -5.49
N SER A 11 -49.69 4.54 -6.73
CA SER A 11 -48.67 4.49 -7.80
C SER A 11 -47.48 5.40 -7.52
N ILE A 12 -47.71 6.60 -6.98
CA ILE A 12 -46.65 7.55 -6.60
C ILE A 12 -45.82 6.98 -5.45
N SER A 13 -46.47 6.41 -4.43
CA SER A 13 -45.78 5.77 -3.31
C SER A 13 -44.88 4.61 -3.72
N ILE A 14 -45.33 3.76 -4.68
CA ILE A 14 -44.53 2.65 -5.19
C ILE A 14 -43.31 3.14 -5.98
N LEU A 15 -43.47 4.18 -6.81
CA LEU A 15 -42.37 4.79 -7.56
C LEU A 15 -41.31 5.39 -6.64
N ILE A 16 -41.72 6.06 -5.55
CA ILE A 16 -40.81 6.57 -4.53
C ILE A 16 -40.11 5.42 -3.82
N PHE A 17 -40.83 4.33 -3.48
CA PHE A 17 -40.25 3.16 -2.83
C PHE A 17 -39.21 2.46 -3.71
N TRP A 18 -39.48 2.29 -5.01
CA TRP A 18 -38.54 1.74 -5.99
C TRP A 18 -37.33 2.64 -6.24
N GLY A 19 -37.51 3.96 -6.27
CA GLY A 19 -36.41 4.93 -6.40
C GLY A 19 -35.51 5.00 -5.16
N SER A 20 -36.03 4.64 -3.98
CA SER A 20 -35.25 4.54 -2.73
C SER A 20 -34.52 3.21 -2.55
N ILE A 21 -34.72 2.23 -3.45
CA ILE A 21 -33.87 1.03 -3.52
C ILE A 21 -32.60 1.38 -4.28
N ASN A 22 -31.87 2.41 -3.82
CA ASN A 22 -30.47 2.55 -4.14
C ASN A 22 -29.74 1.41 -3.44
N THR A 23 -29.65 0.29 -4.16
CA THR A 23 -28.49 -0.59 -4.21
C THR A 23 -27.60 -0.54 -2.97
N VAL A 24 -27.97 -1.30 -1.94
CA VAL A 24 -26.97 -1.96 -1.09
C VAL A 24 -26.42 -3.14 -1.92
N SER A 25 -25.83 -2.83 -3.07
CA SER A 25 -24.96 -3.77 -3.76
C SER A 25 -23.57 -3.58 -3.18
N THR A 26 -22.99 -4.70 -2.76
CA THR A 26 -21.63 -4.92 -2.24
C THR A 26 -21.37 -4.61 -0.77
N LEU A 27 -22.20 -5.18 0.13
CA LEU A 27 -21.67 -5.80 1.35
C LEU A 27 -21.17 -7.23 1.03
N ASN A 28 -20.35 -7.37 -0.01
CA ASN A 28 -19.46 -8.52 -0.07
C ASN A 28 -18.36 -8.19 0.94
N THR A 29 -18.36 -8.82 2.10
CA THR A 29 -17.16 -8.95 2.92
C THR A 29 -15.99 -9.22 1.96
N PRO A 30 -14.91 -8.43 1.96
CA PRO A 30 -13.81 -8.63 1.02
C PRO A 30 -13.43 -10.11 1.09
N GLN A 31 -13.62 -10.80 -0.02
CA GLN A 31 -13.31 -12.22 -0.09
C GLN A 31 -11.84 -12.36 0.30
N TYR A 32 -11.58 -13.16 1.32
CA TYR A 32 -10.24 -13.39 1.88
C TYR A 32 -9.28 -13.76 0.73
N ASP A 33 -8.45 -12.81 0.32
CA ASP A 33 -7.52 -13.03 -0.78
C ASP A 33 -6.15 -13.48 -0.22
N PRO A 34 -5.73 -14.72 -0.51
CA PRO A 34 -4.45 -15.25 -0.02
C PRO A 34 -3.21 -14.55 -0.62
N TYR A 35 -3.30 -13.97 -1.82
CA TYR A 35 -2.22 -13.20 -2.46
C TYR A 35 -1.98 -11.88 -1.72
N VAL A 36 -3.07 -11.18 -1.43
CA VAL A 36 -3.12 -9.92 -0.68
C VAL A 36 -2.47 -10.07 0.71
N LYS A 37 -2.75 -11.15 1.43
CA LYS A 37 -2.11 -11.45 2.72
C LYS A 37 -0.61 -11.71 2.61
N SER A 38 -0.19 -12.41 1.55
CA SER A 38 1.23 -12.69 1.29
C SER A 38 2.01 -11.39 1.07
N ILE A 39 1.47 -10.50 0.22
CA ILE A 39 2.02 -9.16 -0.04
C ILE A 39 2.11 -8.35 1.25
N ALA A 40 1.07 -8.37 2.10
CA ALA A 40 1.07 -7.66 3.37
C ALA A 40 2.24 -8.05 4.28
N LYS A 41 2.52 -9.36 4.37
CA LYS A 41 3.59 -9.91 5.20
C LYS A 41 4.96 -9.56 4.64
N ASP A 42 5.13 -9.71 3.32
CA ASP A 42 6.40 -9.40 2.68
C ASP A 42 6.71 -7.90 2.74
N LEU A 43 5.68 -7.06 2.64
CA LEU A 43 5.81 -5.62 2.79
C LEU A 43 6.23 -5.24 4.22
N ASP A 44 5.64 -5.86 5.25
CA ASP A 44 6.07 -5.67 6.64
C ASP A 44 7.53 -6.10 6.87
N PHE A 45 7.94 -7.18 6.22
CA PHE A 45 9.33 -7.64 6.26
C PHE A 45 10.27 -6.66 5.55
N LEU A 46 9.87 -6.11 4.41
CA LEU A 46 10.61 -5.05 3.72
C LEU A 46 10.74 -3.79 4.58
N ASP A 47 9.65 -3.33 5.18
CA ASP A 47 9.62 -2.17 6.09
C ASP A 47 10.65 -2.33 7.21
N SER A 48 10.69 -3.51 7.82
CA SER A 48 11.62 -3.84 8.90
C SER A 48 13.07 -3.80 8.45
N ASN A 49 13.37 -4.33 7.26
CA ASN A 49 14.72 -4.32 6.70
C ASN A 49 15.18 -2.91 6.29
N MET A 50 14.28 -2.12 5.72
CA MET A 50 14.52 -0.70 5.41
C MET A 50 14.83 0.09 6.69
N TYR A 51 14.06 -0.12 7.75
CA TYR A 51 14.30 0.51 9.05
C TYR A 51 15.69 0.18 9.60
N VAL A 52 16.08 -1.11 9.56
CA VAL A 52 17.41 -1.53 10.02
C VAL A 52 18.52 -0.89 9.19
N LEU A 53 18.37 -0.82 7.86
CA LEU A 53 19.34 -0.15 6.98
C LEU A 53 19.51 1.31 7.38
N ILE A 54 18.42 2.07 7.42
CA ILE A 54 18.44 3.50 7.75
C ILE A 54 19.04 3.74 9.13
N LYS A 55 18.62 2.96 10.13
CA LYS A 55 19.15 3.06 11.50
C LYS A 55 20.65 2.76 11.56
N SER A 56 21.11 1.75 10.83
CA SER A 56 22.53 1.39 10.81
C SER A 56 23.35 2.50 10.19
N ILE A 57 22.92 3.03 9.05
CA ILE A 57 23.59 4.14 8.37
C ILE A 57 23.61 5.41 9.24
N TYR A 58 22.53 5.69 9.96
CA TYR A 58 22.41 6.83 10.86
C TYR A 58 23.38 6.77 12.04
N SER A 59 23.75 5.59 12.52
CA SER A 59 24.63 5.43 13.70
C SER A 59 26.11 5.81 13.50
N GLU A 60 26.46 6.41 12.36
CA GLU A 60 27.78 6.96 11.93
C GLU A 60 28.96 5.96 11.87
N ASN A 61 28.96 4.88 12.65
CA ASN A 61 30.00 3.84 12.69
C ASN A 61 29.59 2.55 11.93
N PHE A 62 28.99 2.70 10.76
CA PHE A 62 28.55 1.55 9.97
C PHE A 62 29.63 1.05 9.00
N ASP A 63 29.69 -0.27 8.80
CA ASP A 63 30.49 -0.88 7.75
C ASP A 63 29.79 -0.68 6.39
N ILE A 64 30.46 0.05 5.48
CA ILE A 64 29.96 0.33 4.13
C ILE A 64 29.68 -0.96 3.35
N ASN A 65 30.51 -2.00 3.50
CA ASN A 65 30.31 -3.26 2.81
C ASN A 65 29.06 -3.97 3.32
N GLN A 66 28.82 -3.95 4.63
CA GLN A 66 27.60 -4.51 5.21
C GLN A 66 26.36 -3.73 4.77
N ALA A 67 26.42 -2.40 4.73
CA ALA A 67 25.33 -1.57 4.22
C ALA A 67 25.01 -1.89 2.75
N LYS A 68 26.02 -2.11 1.90
CA LYS A 68 25.84 -2.52 0.50
C LYS A 68 25.20 -3.90 0.37
N ILE A 69 25.63 -4.87 1.18
CA ILE A 69 25.01 -6.20 1.22
C ILE A 69 23.54 -6.07 1.59
N GLN A 70 23.22 -5.26 2.61
CA GLN A 70 21.85 -5.03 3.04
C GLN A 70 21.01 -4.32 1.97
N ILE A 71 21.57 -3.31 1.27
CA ILE A 71 20.93 -2.66 0.12
C ILE A 71 20.61 -3.68 -0.99
N SER A 72 21.56 -4.55 -1.33
CA SER A 72 21.34 -5.60 -2.33
C SER A 72 20.21 -6.55 -1.92
N PHE A 73 20.21 -6.98 -0.66
CA PHE A 73 19.14 -7.81 -0.12
C PHE A 73 17.78 -7.11 -0.18
N ILE A 74 17.68 -5.85 0.22
CA ILE A 74 16.45 -5.07 0.16
C ILE A 74 15.97 -4.90 -1.30
N ASN A 75 16.88 -4.65 -2.24
CA ASN A 75 16.53 -4.59 -3.66
C ASN A 75 15.93 -5.90 -4.17
N SER A 76 16.41 -7.06 -3.68
CA SER A 76 15.79 -8.35 -4.00
C SER A 76 14.37 -8.47 -3.46
N LEU A 77 14.11 -8.00 -2.22
CA LEU A 77 12.76 -7.97 -1.65
C LEU A 77 11.82 -7.06 -2.44
N ILE A 78 12.31 -5.88 -2.86
CA ILE A 78 11.56 -4.96 -3.71
C ILE A 78 11.22 -5.59 -5.06
N TYR A 79 12.17 -6.28 -5.67
CA TYR A 79 11.95 -6.98 -6.93
C TYR A 79 10.88 -8.06 -6.78
N ASP A 80 10.96 -8.90 -5.74
CA ASP A 80 10.00 -9.96 -5.49
C ASP A 80 8.60 -9.41 -5.22
N LEU A 81 8.47 -8.36 -4.40
CA LEU A 81 7.20 -7.67 -4.16
C LEU A 81 6.66 -7.01 -5.42
N SER A 82 7.51 -6.40 -6.24
CA SER A 82 7.10 -5.81 -7.51
C SER A 82 6.54 -6.88 -8.44
N LYS A 83 7.17 -8.05 -8.50
CA LYS A 83 6.70 -9.18 -9.31
C LYS A 83 5.35 -9.68 -8.80
N LYS A 84 5.23 -9.89 -7.49
CA LYS A 84 3.96 -10.28 -6.85
C LYS A 84 2.83 -9.27 -7.12
N GLY A 85 3.15 -7.98 -7.11
CA GLY A 85 2.20 -6.91 -7.47
C GLY A 85 1.75 -6.97 -8.93
N SER A 86 2.67 -7.27 -9.86
CA SER A 86 2.36 -7.43 -11.28
C SER A 86 1.54 -8.69 -11.58
N ASP A 87 1.67 -9.73 -10.75
CA ASP A 87 0.94 -10.99 -10.87
C ASP A 87 -0.47 -10.92 -10.23
N LEU A 88 -0.87 -9.77 -9.66
CA LEU A 88 -2.21 -9.57 -9.11
C LEU A 88 -3.28 -9.58 -10.21
N PRO A 89 -4.49 -10.09 -9.90
CA PRO A 89 -5.60 -10.09 -10.85
C PRO A 89 -6.10 -8.66 -11.09
N GLN A 90 -6.77 -8.43 -12.22
CA GLN A 90 -7.14 -7.10 -12.71
C GLN A 90 -8.07 -6.34 -11.74
N GLU A 91 -8.87 -7.07 -10.96
CA GLU A 91 -9.74 -6.55 -9.91
C GLU A 91 -8.96 -5.88 -8.76
N GLN A 92 -7.64 -6.08 -8.70
CA GLN A 92 -6.74 -5.56 -7.67
C GLN A 92 -5.70 -4.59 -8.22
N ASN A 93 -5.97 -3.98 -9.39
CA ASN A 93 -5.10 -2.98 -9.99
C ASN A 93 -4.79 -1.81 -9.04
N ASP A 94 -5.74 -1.40 -8.20
CA ASP A 94 -5.52 -0.34 -7.22
C ASP A 94 -4.48 -0.75 -6.16
N VAL A 95 -4.51 -2.01 -5.73
CA VAL A 95 -3.52 -2.58 -4.79
C VAL A 95 -2.16 -2.67 -5.47
N ALA A 96 -2.12 -3.13 -6.72
CA ALA A 96 -0.89 -3.18 -7.51
C ALA A 96 -0.28 -1.79 -7.69
N ALA A 97 -1.07 -0.79 -8.06
CA ALA A 97 -0.63 0.59 -8.23
C ALA A 97 -0.10 1.19 -6.91
N ALA A 98 -0.84 1.00 -5.82
CA ALA A 98 -0.42 1.48 -4.50
C ALA A 98 0.88 0.79 -4.03
N LEU A 99 1.01 -0.52 -4.25
CA LEU A 99 2.23 -1.26 -3.96
C LEU A 99 3.42 -0.70 -4.77
N GLN A 100 3.25 -0.46 -6.07
CA GLN A 100 4.31 0.12 -6.90
C GLN A 100 4.74 1.51 -6.43
N ALA A 101 3.79 2.35 -5.99
CA ALA A 101 4.10 3.66 -5.42
C ALA A 101 4.94 3.53 -4.12
N ILE A 102 4.57 2.61 -3.22
CA ILE A 102 5.33 2.34 -1.99
C ILE A 102 6.75 1.85 -2.32
N LEU A 103 6.88 0.88 -3.23
CA LEU A 103 8.17 0.38 -3.67
C LEU A 103 9.02 1.48 -4.34
N GLY A 104 8.39 2.45 -5.01
CA GLY A 104 9.05 3.63 -5.55
C GLY A 104 9.71 4.49 -4.48
N PHE A 105 9.02 4.75 -3.37
CA PHE A 105 9.60 5.46 -2.22
C PHE A 105 10.78 4.70 -1.61
N TYR A 106 10.68 3.38 -1.48
CA TYR A 106 11.81 2.57 -0.98
C TYR A 106 13.00 2.56 -1.91
N LYS A 107 12.79 2.48 -3.24
CA LYS A 107 13.88 2.63 -4.21
C LYS A 107 14.57 3.98 -4.08
N LEU A 108 13.80 5.07 -3.95
CA LEU A 108 14.37 6.41 -3.75
C LEU A 108 15.19 6.49 -2.46
N SER A 109 14.65 5.94 -1.36
CA SER A 109 15.35 5.87 -0.09
C SER A 109 16.68 5.13 -0.19
N ILE A 110 16.72 4.01 -0.90
CA ILE A 110 17.94 3.22 -1.15
C ILE A 110 18.95 4.01 -2.00
N ILE A 111 18.50 4.70 -3.04
CA ILE A 111 19.38 5.51 -3.90
C ILE A 111 20.08 6.59 -3.07
N GLU A 112 19.32 7.32 -2.25
CA GLU A 112 19.86 8.39 -1.41
C GLU A 112 20.73 7.82 -0.27
N ALA A 113 20.36 6.66 0.30
CA ALA A 113 21.18 5.95 1.27
C ALA A 113 22.52 5.53 0.68
N ASP A 114 22.52 4.95 -0.54
CA ASP A 114 23.74 4.55 -1.25
C ASP A 114 24.62 5.76 -1.55
N ARG A 115 24.04 6.87 -2.02
CA ARG A 115 24.75 8.14 -2.21
C ARG A 115 25.44 8.60 -0.94
N TYR A 116 24.73 8.60 0.20
CA TYR A 116 25.30 8.95 1.50
C TYR A 116 26.48 8.06 1.90
N LEU A 117 26.48 6.76 1.57
CA LEU A 117 27.60 5.87 1.91
C LEU A 117 28.94 6.39 1.37
N TYR A 118 28.91 7.04 0.20
CA TYR A 118 30.09 7.61 -0.46
C TYR A 118 30.30 9.09 -0.16
N SER A 119 29.24 9.90 -0.22
CA SER A 119 29.33 11.35 -0.11
C SER A 119 29.53 11.82 1.34
N LYS A 120 28.99 11.05 2.30
CA LYS A 120 28.81 11.46 3.70
C LYS A 120 28.07 12.80 3.85
N ASN A 121 27.32 13.22 2.83
CA ASN A 121 26.52 14.43 2.86
C ASN A 121 25.23 14.21 3.66
N SER A 122 25.02 14.98 4.72
CA SER A 122 23.82 14.91 5.55
C SER A 122 22.52 15.06 4.76
N ASP A 123 22.51 15.81 3.67
CA ASP A 123 21.32 15.99 2.83
C ASP A 123 20.89 14.68 2.17
N ASP A 124 21.85 13.87 1.69
CA ASP A 124 21.56 12.56 1.11
C ASP A 124 20.95 11.62 2.18
N LEU A 125 21.45 11.67 3.42
CA LEU A 125 20.89 10.91 4.54
C LEU A 125 19.47 11.38 4.91
N ILE A 126 19.24 12.69 4.98
CA ILE A 126 17.92 13.27 5.27
C ILE A 126 16.93 12.86 4.18
N ASN A 127 17.33 12.93 2.91
CA ASN A 127 16.50 12.49 1.78
C ASN A 127 16.16 11.01 1.87
N ALA A 128 17.14 10.16 2.21
CA ALA A 128 16.93 8.74 2.41
C ALA A 128 15.89 8.45 3.50
N ILE A 129 15.99 9.16 4.64
CA ILE A 129 15.06 9.06 5.76
C ILE A 129 13.66 9.55 5.37
N ASN A 130 13.56 10.68 4.68
CA ASN A 130 12.28 11.24 4.24
C ASN A 130 11.56 10.30 3.26
N ALA A 131 12.28 9.78 2.27
CA ALA A 131 11.74 8.80 1.33
C ALA A 131 11.30 7.51 2.03
N PHE A 132 12.10 7.00 2.98
CA PHE A 132 11.73 5.85 3.79
C PHE A 132 10.46 6.13 4.60
N SER A 133 10.36 7.28 5.27
CA SER A 133 9.20 7.66 6.09
C SER A 133 7.92 7.74 5.27
N MET A 134 7.99 8.30 4.05
CA MET A 134 6.86 8.32 3.12
C MET A 134 6.44 6.91 2.70
N GLY A 135 7.40 6.07 2.30
CA GLY A 135 7.14 4.67 1.95
C GLY A 135 6.54 3.87 3.11
N TYR A 136 7.07 4.02 4.32
CA TYR A 136 6.60 3.34 5.53
C TYR A 136 5.19 3.76 5.91
N THR A 137 4.89 5.06 5.86
CA THR A 137 3.54 5.58 6.13
C THR A 137 2.54 5.06 5.09
N ALA A 138 2.91 5.08 3.80
CA ALA A 138 2.09 4.54 2.74
C ALA A 138 1.88 3.03 2.87
N SER A 139 2.92 2.27 3.26
CA SER A 139 2.83 0.85 3.58
C SER A 139 1.82 0.58 4.69
N ILE A 140 1.91 1.28 5.82
CA ILE A 140 0.95 1.13 6.92
C ILE A 140 -0.48 1.42 6.44
N ASN A 141 -0.67 2.49 5.67
CA ASN A 141 -1.98 2.86 5.14
C ASN A 141 -2.55 1.80 4.20
N LEU A 142 -1.74 1.28 3.27
CA LEU A 142 -2.14 0.17 2.41
C LEU A 142 -2.54 -1.05 3.25
N ARG A 143 -1.74 -1.38 4.27
CA ARG A 143 -2.04 -2.51 5.16
C ARG A 143 -3.33 -2.32 5.96
N ASN A 144 -3.65 -1.10 6.38
CA ASN A 144 -4.89 -0.80 7.07
C ASN A 144 -6.10 -0.82 6.14
N ILE A 145 -5.99 -0.23 4.95
CA ILE A 145 -7.10 -0.11 3.99
C ILE A 145 -7.39 -1.46 3.32
N VAL A 146 -6.37 -2.14 2.83
CA VAL A 146 -6.54 -3.34 1.99
C VAL A 146 -6.53 -4.62 2.84
N PHE A 147 -5.71 -4.70 3.89
CA PHE A 147 -5.49 -5.96 4.61
C PHE A 147 -6.21 -6.06 5.96
N ARG A 148 -6.74 -4.95 6.51
CA ARG A 148 -7.58 -4.97 7.73
C ARG A 148 -9.07 -4.72 7.47
N ALA A 149 -9.46 -4.21 6.30
CA ALA A 149 -10.88 -4.09 5.93
C ALA A 149 -11.60 -5.45 5.75
N GLY A 150 -10.86 -6.56 5.73
CA GLY A 150 -11.39 -7.93 5.72
C GLY A 150 -11.54 -8.59 7.09
N LYS A 151 -11.44 -7.84 8.21
CA LYS A 151 -11.70 -8.32 9.57
C LYS A 151 -13.04 -7.83 10.12
#